data_AF-A0A6A6ZDT5-F1
#
_entry.id   AF-A0A6A6ZDT5-F1
#
_cell.length_a   1.000
_cell.length_b   1.000
_cell.length_c   1.000
_cell.angle_alpha   90.00
_cell.angle_beta   90.00
_cell.angle_gamma   90.00
#
_symmetry.space_group_name_H-M   'P 1'
#
loop_
_entity.id
_entity.type
_entity.pdbx_description
1 polymer ?
#
loop_
_entity_poly.entity_id
_entity_poly.type
_entity_poly.pdbx_seq_one_letter_code
_entity_poly.pdbx_strand_id
1 'polypeptide(L)'
;GPTIFPILFAAVVGRAAHSILVWRFEKGARIGTLDTLAESTSLTSTVISQFKLRVVSFLGVGLVTVWALSPVGGQASFRQLSIGVTTKTEPVVFDYMASTANLYGYEDSGRNSVWAVVNTLFNAAMIGPLATKRSPLDLWGNVKIPRIEYYEADHNTPPDNDGWFDVNLGKDQDPAVFVSLAFTFGYDTTTGLPLRAECSLKTAYVEVEVSCSTALTCLVSKIRRSQLPHPHPNITQLDVQTGPSWNWLTFSTALVSSVTSRSAYPTLLDFYIAAPENPLLTTKDWPRLKQSAHTYTVRLGQLINTYWTCTSAPYAMTAGLTPQTSYQDPNTTFTLNDPDIALWRTSGTRNRAVEIMQAHKPWVTALCIASVILIIASTVPPVVRCFLARGPDVLMNVSSLATRDNAYVAVPGSGTFLDASERARLLRDCRVRFGDAEDGDGVGKLVIGTLDGADIVRVRKRRMYV
;
A
#
# COMPACT_ATOMS: atom_id res chain seq x y z
N GLY A 1 3.31 -19.35 -10.59
CA GLY A 1 3.53 -20.70 -11.17
C GLY A 1 2.70 -20.85 -12.43
N PRO A 2 2.69 -21.98 -13.14
CA PRO A 2 1.65 -22.26 -14.14
C PRO A 2 0.37 -22.74 -13.42
N THR A 3 -0.81 -22.27 -13.83
CA THR A 3 -2.08 -22.83 -13.32
C THR A 3 -2.43 -24.11 -14.06
N ILE A 4 -3.20 -24.99 -13.40
CA ILE A 4 -3.78 -26.19 -14.04
C ILE A 4 -4.88 -25.84 -15.06
N PHE A 5 -5.31 -24.57 -15.10
CA PHE A 5 -6.42 -24.10 -15.90
C PHE A 5 -6.27 -24.42 -17.41
N PRO A 6 -5.15 -24.11 -18.09
CA PRO A 6 -5.01 -24.41 -19.52
C PRO A 6 -5.09 -25.90 -19.85
N ILE A 7 -4.64 -26.77 -18.94
CA ILE A 7 -4.66 -28.23 -19.09
C ILE A 7 -6.10 -28.74 -19.03
N LEU A 8 -6.83 -28.34 -17.98
CA LEU A 8 -8.25 -28.69 -17.85
C LEU A 8 -9.07 -28.11 -19.00
N PHE A 9 -8.76 -26.88 -19.41
CA PHE A 9 -9.43 -26.22 -20.52
C PHE A 9 -9.32 -27.03 -21.80
N ALA A 10 -8.10 -27.43 -22.18
CA ALA A 10 -7.86 -28.22 -23.38
C ALA A 10 -8.56 -29.59 -23.32
N ALA A 11 -8.55 -30.26 -22.17
CA ALA A 11 -9.17 -31.57 -21.99
C ALA A 11 -10.71 -31.53 -22.09
N VAL A 12 -11.35 -30.43 -21.67
CA VAL A 12 -12.80 -30.25 -21.72
C VAL A 12 -13.24 -29.80 -23.11
N VAL A 13 -12.63 -28.74 -23.65
CA VAL A 13 -13.00 -28.18 -24.96
C VAL A 13 -12.68 -29.17 -26.09
N GLY A 14 -11.55 -29.89 -26.02
CA GLY A 14 -11.23 -30.93 -26.99
C GLY A 14 -12.26 -32.05 -27.02
N ARG A 15 -12.73 -32.52 -25.86
CA ARG A 15 -13.80 -33.54 -25.78
C ARG A 15 -15.15 -33.01 -26.29
N ALA A 16 -15.46 -31.75 -26.02
CA ALA A 16 -16.66 -31.10 -26.54
C ALA A 16 -16.61 -31.00 -28.07
N ALA A 17 -15.49 -30.55 -28.64
CA ALA A 17 -15.28 -30.46 -30.08
C ALA A 17 -15.38 -31.82 -30.76
N HIS A 18 -14.76 -32.86 -30.20
CA HIS A 18 -14.87 -34.24 -30.70
C HIS A 18 -16.33 -34.75 -30.68
N SER A 19 -17.05 -34.50 -29.59
CA SER A 19 -18.46 -34.91 -29.49
C SER A 19 -19.34 -34.21 -30.54
N ILE A 20 -19.10 -32.91 -30.77
CA ILE A 20 -19.79 -32.13 -31.82
C ILE A 20 -19.44 -32.66 -33.22
N LEU A 21 -18.17 -33.04 -33.45
CA LEU A 21 -17.72 -33.64 -34.70
C LEU A 21 -18.50 -34.91 -35.02
N VAL A 22 -18.55 -35.86 -34.08
CA VAL A 22 -19.24 -37.15 -34.27
C VAL A 22 -20.73 -36.91 -34.57
N TRP A 23 -21.37 -36.03 -33.80
CA TRP A 23 -22.78 -35.69 -34.03
C TRP A 23 -23.04 -35.06 -35.41
N ARG A 24 -22.17 -34.14 -35.85
CA ARG A 24 -22.28 -33.54 -37.20
C ARG A 24 -22.02 -34.57 -38.28
N PHE A 25 -21.09 -35.50 -38.05
CA PHE A 25 -20.74 -36.54 -38.99
C PHE A 25 -21.88 -37.54 -39.21
N GLU A 26 -22.60 -37.94 -38.15
CA GLU A 26 -23.80 -38.77 -38.25
C GLU A 26 -24.97 -38.07 -38.97
N LYS A 27 -25.14 -36.75 -38.76
CA LYS A 27 -26.21 -36.01 -39.44
C LYS A 27 -25.94 -35.83 -40.93
N GLY A 28 -24.68 -35.83 -41.32
CA GLY A 28 -24.20 -35.43 -42.63
C GLY A 28 -23.80 -33.96 -42.62
N ALA A 29 -22.51 -33.70 -42.83
CA ALA A 29 -21.93 -32.36 -42.82
C ALA A 29 -20.91 -32.19 -43.94
N ARG A 30 -20.55 -30.94 -44.25
CA ARG A 30 -19.47 -30.64 -45.20
C ARG A 30 -18.15 -31.10 -44.62
N ILE A 31 -17.30 -31.71 -45.43
CA ILE A 31 -15.95 -32.17 -45.03
C ILE A 31 -15.16 -31.02 -44.40
N GLY A 32 -15.22 -29.81 -44.95
CA GLY A 32 -14.51 -28.66 -44.36
C GLY A 32 -14.93 -28.32 -42.92
N THR A 33 -16.20 -28.53 -42.55
CA THR A 33 -16.68 -28.33 -41.17
C THR A 33 -16.18 -29.43 -40.23
N LEU A 34 -16.14 -30.67 -40.73
CA LEU A 34 -15.66 -31.84 -39.98
C LEU A 34 -14.15 -31.75 -39.77
N ASP A 35 -13.39 -31.40 -40.80
CA ASP A 35 -11.93 -31.20 -40.71
C ASP A 35 -11.58 -30.06 -39.75
N THR A 36 -12.32 -28.94 -39.80
CA THR A 36 -12.10 -27.83 -38.84
C THR A 36 -12.32 -28.27 -37.39
N LEU A 37 -13.33 -29.10 -37.12
CA LEU A 37 -13.58 -29.64 -35.78
C LEU A 37 -12.55 -30.71 -35.38
N ALA A 38 -12.10 -31.54 -36.32
CA ALA A 38 -11.11 -32.58 -36.11
C ALA A 38 -9.73 -31.99 -35.78
N GLU A 39 -9.34 -30.92 -36.49
CA GLU A 39 -8.07 -30.23 -36.29
C GLU A 39 -8.07 -29.30 -35.07
N SER A 40 -9.25 -28.96 -34.52
CA SER A 40 -9.39 -28.06 -33.36
C SER A 40 -9.15 -28.76 -32.01
N THR A 41 -7.97 -29.35 -31.86
CA THR A 41 -7.51 -30.02 -30.62
C THR A 41 -6.70 -29.11 -29.69
N SER A 42 -6.22 -27.97 -30.19
CA SER A 42 -5.47 -26.96 -29.45
C SER A 42 -5.64 -25.57 -30.08
N LEU A 43 -5.23 -24.51 -29.38
CA LEU A 43 -5.21 -23.15 -29.94
C LEU A 43 -4.36 -23.09 -31.21
N THR A 44 -3.12 -23.59 -31.15
CA THR A 44 -2.17 -23.55 -32.26
C THR A 44 -2.70 -24.33 -33.47
N SER A 45 -3.25 -25.53 -33.25
CA SER A 45 -3.81 -26.33 -34.35
C SER A 45 -5.05 -25.68 -34.96
N THR A 46 -5.91 -25.07 -34.15
CA THR A 46 -7.11 -24.36 -34.63
C THR A 46 -6.74 -23.14 -35.48
N VAL A 47 -5.73 -22.37 -35.06
CA VAL A 47 -5.23 -21.21 -35.81
C VAL A 47 -4.59 -21.67 -37.13
N ILE A 48 -3.71 -22.67 -37.09
CA ILE A 48 -3.06 -23.22 -38.29
C ILE A 48 -4.10 -23.77 -39.27
N SER A 49 -5.16 -24.43 -38.77
CA SER A 49 -6.27 -24.95 -39.58
C SER A 49 -6.97 -23.85 -40.39
N GLN A 50 -7.21 -22.67 -39.79
CA GLN A 50 -7.81 -21.54 -40.51
C GLN A 50 -6.93 -21.04 -41.67
N PHE A 51 -5.61 -20.99 -41.45
CA PHE A 51 -4.67 -20.60 -42.51
C PHE A 51 -4.54 -21.66 -43.61
N LYS A 52 -4.52 -22.95 -43.25
CA LYS A 52 -4.43 -24.06 -44.21
C LYS A 52 -5.66 -24.12 -45.13
N LEU A 53 -6.85 -23.89 -44.60
CA LEU A 53 -8.09 -23.92 -45.39
C LEU A 53 -8.31 -22.62 -46.21
N ARG A 54 -7.52 -21.56 -45.99
CA ARG A 54 -7.57 -20.24 -46.68
C ARG A 54 -8.96 -19.59 -46.74
N VAL A 55 -9.91 -20.04 -45.94
CA VAL A 55 -11.25 -19.47 -45.86
C VAL A 55 -11.64 -19.36 -44.40
N VAL A 56 -11.79 -18.12 -43.95
CA VAL A 56 -12.24 -17.78 -42.60
C VAL A 56 -13.69 -18.26 -42.46
N SER A 57 -13.89 -19.35 -41.74
CA SER A 57 -15.23 -19.84 -41.41
C SER A 57 -15.69 -19.24 -40.09
N PHE A 58 -16.98 -18.89 -39.98
CA PHE A 58 -17.55 -18.42 -38.70
C PHE A 58 -17.32 -19.41 -37.55
N LEU A 59 -17.37 -20.72 -37.85
CA LEU A 59 -17.05 -21.78 -36.88
C LEU A 59 -15.60 -21.71 -36.43
N GLY A 60 -14.67 -21.52 -37.37
CA GLY A 60 -13.24 -21.41 -37.10
C GLY A 60 -12.89 -20.20 -36.26
N VAL A 61 -13.45 -19.03 -36.56
CA VAL A 61 -13.31 -17.81 -35.73
C VAL A 61 -13.87 -18.05 -34.34
N GLY A 62 -15.04 -18.69 -34.22
CA GLY A 62 -15.61 -19.08 -32.94
C GLY A 62 -14.68 -20.00 -32.13
N LEU A 63 -14.14 -21.03 -32.75
CA LEU A 63 -13.20 -21.96 -32.11
C LEU A 63 -11.90 -21.27 -31.68
N VAL A 64 -11.30 -20.42 -32.51
CA VAL A 64 -10.12 -19.64 -32.14
C VAL A 64 -10.43 -18.76 -30.92
N THR A 65 -11.58 -18.10 -30.90
CA THR A 65 -12.02 -17.26 -29.78
C THR A 65 -12.16 -18.08 -28.49
N VAL A 66 -12.77 -19.27 -28.56
CA VAL A 66 -12.86 -20.18 -27.41
C VAL A 66 -11.46 -20.62 -26.97
N TRP A 67 -10.61 -21.08 -27.88
CA TRP A 67 -9.26 -21.53 -27.55
C TRP A 67 -8.36 -20.43 -26.99
N ALA A 68 -8.58 -19.16 -27.36
CA ALA A 68 -7.86 -18.01 -26.81
C ALA A 68 -8.17 -17.77 -25.32
N LEU A 69 -9.30 -18.28 -24.81
CA LEU A 69 -9.61 -18.21 -23.38
C LEU A 69 -8.70 -19.09 -22.51
N SER A 70 -8.03 -20.08 -23.10
CA SER A 70 -7.07 -20.93 -22.38
C SER A 70 -5.88 -20.13 -21.82
N PRO A 71 -5.09 -19.40 -22.65
CA PRO A 71 -4.02 -18.56 -22.13
C PRO A 71 -4.54 -17.38 -21.29
N VAL A 72 -5.69 -16.80 -21.65
CA VAL A 72 -6.29 -15.67 -20.92
C VAL A 72 -6.72 -16.08 -19.50
N GLY A 73 -7.45 -17.19 -19.35
CA GLY A 73 -7.85 -17.70 -18.03
C GLY A 73 -6.65 -18.13 -17.19
N GLY A 74 -5.63 -18.71 -17.83
CA GLY A 74 -4.34 -18.99 -17.18
C GLY A 74 -3.69 -17.74 -16.57
N GLN A 75 -3.61 -16.64 -17.32
CA GLN A 75 -3.08 -15.37 -16.82
C GLN A 75 -4.01 -14.68 -15.81
N ALA A 76 -5.31 -14.72 -16.04
CA ALA A 76 -6.32 -14.11 -15.18
C ALA A 76 -6.29 -14.68 -13.76
N SER A 77 -6.08 -16.00 -13.63
CA SER A 77 -5.99 -16.66 -12.32
C SER A 77 -4.83 -16.16 -11.44
N PHE A 78 -3.76 -15.63 -12.03
CA PHE A 78 -2.67 -15.00 -11.29
C PHE A 78 -2.88 -13.51 -11.03
N ARG A 79 -3.52 -12.82 -11.98
CA ARG A 79 -3.63 -11.36 -11.98
C ARG A 79 -4.93 -10.83 -11.37
N GLN A 80 -5.80 -11.72 -10.90
CA GLN A 80 -7.07 -11.34 -10.29
C GLN A 80 -6.92 -10.60 -8.96
N LEU A 81 -5.85 -10.85 -8.20
CA LEU A 81 -5.60 -10.27 -6.89
C LEU A 81 -4.20 -9.66 -6.83
N SER A 82 -4.10 -8.46 -6.27
CA SER A 82 -2.84 -7.81 -5.92
C SER A 82 -2.92 -7.26 -4.51
N ILE A 83 -1.75 -7.10 -3.87
CA ILE A 83 -1.65 -6.42 -2.58
C ILE A 83 -1.54 -4.93 -2.89
N GLY A 84 -2.48 -4.14 -2.39
CA GLY A 84 -2.43 -2.69 -2.46
C GLY A 84 -2.44 -2.07 -1.08
N VAL A 85 -1.99 -0.83 -0.98
CA VAL A 85 -2.03 -0.06 0.27
C VAL A 85 -3.21 0.89 0.21
N THR A 86 -3.96 0.98 1.31
CA THR A 86 -5.02 1.96 1.46
C THR A 86 -4.89 2.63 2.82
N THR A 87 -5.16 3.93 2.87
CA THR A 87 -5.11 4.70 4.11
C THR A 87 -6.47 4.61 4.80
N LYS A 88 -6.49 4.04 6.00
CA LYS A 88 -7.65 4.13 6.90
C LYS A 88 -7.51 5.37 7.77
N THR A 89 -8.58 6.16 7.82
CA THR A 89 -8.66 7.38 8.63
C THR A 89 -9.61 7.09 9.80
N GLU A 90 -9.11 7.25 11.03
CA GLU A 90 -9.87 6.94 12.24
C GLU A 90 -9.73 8.11 13.25
N PRO A 91 -10.83 8.56 13.89
CA PRO A 91 -10.75 9.52 14.99
C PRO A 91 -10.18 8.83 16.23
N VAL A 92 -9.16 9.44 16.85
CA VAL A 92 -8.43 8.83 17.98
C VAL A 92 -8.13 9.89 19.04
N VAL A 93 -8.10 9.47 20.31
CA VAL A 93 -7.65 10.31 21.42
C VAL A 93 -6.15 10.09 21.63
N PHE A 94 -5.40 11.18 21.63
CA PHE A 94 -3.96 11.21 21.88
C PHE A 94 -3.68 11.77 23.26
N ASP A 95 -2.73 11.14 23.94
CA ASP A 95 -2.12 11.65 25.17
C ASP A 95 -0.86 12.44 24.79
N TYR A 96 -0.76 13.68 25.27
CA TYR A 96 0.42 14.52 25.09
C TYR A 96 0.91 15.06 26.43
N MET A 97 2.19 15.41 26.46
CA MET A 97 2.80 16.02 27.64
C MET A 97 2.20 17.41 27.86
N ALA A 98 1.62 17.62 29.02
CA ALA A 98 1.11 18.92 29.42
C ALA A 98 1.63 19.28 30.80
N SER A 99 1.96 20.56 30.97
CA SER A 99 2.41 21.06 32.25
C SER A 99 1.23 21.25 33.19
N THR A 100 1.34 20.72 34.41
CA THR A 100 0.34 20.82 35.48
C THR A 100 0.17 22.24 36.03
N ALA A 101 0.95 23.22 35.54
CA ALA A 101 1.13 24.54 36.12
C ALA A 101 1.60 24.56 37.59
N ASN A 102 1.51 23.46 38.34
CA ASN A 102 1.91 23.36 39.74
C ASN A 102 3.36 22.88 39.88
N LEU A 103 4.30 23.83 39.85
CA LEU A 103 5.73 23.53 40.08
C LEU A 103 6.04 23.13 41.54
N TYR A 104 5.12 23.40 42.48
CA TYR A 104 5.31 23.11 43.91
C TYR A 104 5.00 21.65 44.27
N GLY A 105 4.19 20.94 43.47
CA GLY A 105 3.90 19.52 43.69
C GLY A 105 5.16 18.63 43.67
N TYR A 106 6.25 19.11 43.08
CA TYR A 106 7.54 18.44 43.05
C TYR A 106 8.33 18.53 44.37
N GLU A 107 8.00 19.48 45.26
CA GLU A 107 8.64 19.61 46.58
C GLU A 107 8.04 18.66 47.63
N ASP A 108 6.76 18.27 47.49
CA ASP A 108 6.02 17.49 48.50
C ASP A 108 5.97 15.97 48.19
N SER A 109 6.56 15.55 47.06
CA SER A 109 6.66 14.13 46.71
C SER A 109 7.61 13.40 47.67
N GLY A 110 7.28 12.18 48.11
CA GLY A 110 8.09 11.36 49.02
C GLY A 110 9.47 10.91 48.49
N ARG A 111 9.96 11.51 47.40
CA ARG A 111 11.28 11.34 46.81
C ARG A 111 12.16 12.54 47.17
N ASN A 112 13.34 12.30 47.72
CA ASN A 112 14.26 13.33 48.23
C ASN A 112 14.73 14.40 47.21
N SER A 113 14.38 14.37 45.91
CA SER A 113 14.60 15.49 44.97
C SER A 113 14.13 15.20 43.53
N VAL A 114 12.90 15.58 43.16
CA VAL A 114 12.46 15.58 41.75
C VAL A 114 13.26 16.57 40.90
N TRP A 115 13.68 17.68 41.48
CA TRP A 115 14.53 18.68 40.82
C TRP A 115 15.87 18.13 40.34
N ALA A 116 16.50 17.20 41.06
CA ALA A 116 17.70 16.52 40.56
C ALA A 116 17.43 15.67 39.31
N VAL A 117 16.25 15.05 39.20
CA VAL A 117 15.85 14.32 37.98
C VAL A 117 15.72 15.30 36.82
N VAL A 118 14.99 16.41 37.03
CA VAL A 118 14.86 17.49 36.03
C VAL A 118 16.23 18.00 35.59
N ASN A 119 17.11 18.31 36.55
CA ASN A 119 18.46 18.81 36.27
C ASN A 119 19.29 17.78 35.50
N THR A 120 19.14 16.48 35.80
CA THR A 120 19.83 15.41 35.09
C THR A 120 19.35 15.32 33.63
N LEU A 121 18.04 15.37 33.39
CA LEU A 121 17.46 15.35 32.05
C LEU A 121 17.92 16.59 31.25
N PHE A 122 17.83 17.76 31.86
CA PHE A 122 18.25 19.02 31.22
C PHE A 122 19.73 19.02 30.85
N ASN A 123 20.61 18.61 31.77
CA ASN A 123 22.04 18.51 31.50
C ASN A 123 22.33 17.49 30.39
N ALA A 124 21.64 16.34 30.37
CA ALA A 124 21.76 15.36 29.31
C ALA A 124 21.33 15.91 27.93
N ALA A 125 20.25 16.67 27.86
CA ALA A 125 19.79 17.31 26.63
C ALA A 125 20.79 18.35 26.10
N MET A 126 21.40 19.15 26.98
CA MET A 126 22.41 20.14 26.59
C MET A 126 23.67 19.51 26.00
N ILE A 127 24.18 18.42 26.59
CA ILE A 127 25.39 17.74 26.14
C ILE A 127 25.13 16.70 25.04
N GLY A 128 23.88 16.57 24.60
CA GLY A 128 23.48 15.62 23.58
C GLY A 128 24.25 15.80 22.24
N PRO A 129 24.39 14.72 21.45
CA PRO A 129 25.09 14.78 20.16
C PRO A 129 24.48 15.80 19.20
N LEU A 130 25.31 16.37 18.31
CA LEU A 130 24.86 17.30 17.28
C LEU A 130 23.79 16.69 16.37
N ALA A 131 23.90 15.40 16.07
CA ALA A 131 22.89 14.66 15.31
C ALA A 131 21.52 14.71 15.99
N THR A 132 21.45 14.50 17.31
CA THR A 132 20.22 14.60 18.09
C THR A 132 19.72 16.05 18.15
N LYS A 133 20.60 17.04 18.25
CA LYS A 133 20.20 18.46 18.26
C LYS A 133 19.53 18.90 16.96
N ARG A 134 20.04 18.43 15.81
CA ARG A 134 19.48 18.68 14.46
C ARG A 134 18.33 17.74 14.07
N SER A 135 18.14 16.65 14.81
CA SER A 135 17.07 15.68 14.56
C SER A 135 15.70 16.25 14.92
N PRO A 136 14.62 15.86 14.21
CA PRO A 136 13.24 16.12 14.62
C PRO A 136 12.84 15.38 15.90
N LEU A 137 13.67 14.46 16.38
CA LEU A 137 13.47 13.74 17.63
C LEU A 137 14.46 14.22 18.70
N ASP A 138 14.04 14.22 19.96
CA ASP A 138 14.91 14.46 21.10
C ASP A 138 15.75 13.23 21.48
N LEU A 139 16.49 13.31 22.59
CA LEU A 139 17.36 12.23 23.08
C LEU A 139 16.57 10.97 23.50
N TRP A 140 15.29 11.13 23.82
CA TRP A 140 14.40 10.07 24.32
C TRP A 140 13.39 9.60 23.26
N GLY A 141 13.49 10.10 22.03
CA GLY A 141 12.64 9.72 20.90
C GLY A 141 11.31 10.47 20.80
N ASN A 142 11.11 11.54 21.57
CA ASN A 142 9.93 12.39 21.45
C ASN A 142 10.06 13.34 20.25
N VAL A 143 8.94 13.62 19.60
CA VAL A 143 8.88 14.54 18.46
C VAL A 143 9.04 15.97 18.95
N LYS A 144 10.00 16.69 18.36
CA LYS A 144 10.18 18.12 18.59
C LYS A 144 9.20 18.91 17.75
N ILE A 145 8.57 19.89 18.37
CA ILE A 145 7.62 20.78 17.71
C ILE A 145 8.38 21.99 17.14
N PRO A 146 8.31 22.25 15.83
CA PRO A 146 8.85 23.46 15.23
C PRO A 146 8.22 24.75 15.78
N ARG A 147 8.97 25.84 15.69
CA ARG A 147 8.57 27.21 15.94
C ARG A 147 7.78 27.69 14.74
N ILE A 148 6.48 27.85 14.91
CA ILE A 148 5.62 28.34 13.84
C ILE A 148 6.03 29.74 13.33
N GLU A 149 6.57 30.59 14.20
CA GLU A 149 7.06 31.93 13.84
C GLU A 149 8.20 31.89 12.82
N TYR A 150 8.94 30.77 12.70
CA TYR A 150 9.94 30.59 11.65
C TYR A 150 9.30 30.56 10.26
N TYR A 151 8.18 29.85 10.12
CA TYR A 151 7.45 29.72 8.86
C TYR A 151 6.62 30.96 8.54
N GLU A 152 6.04 31.61 9.55
CA GLU A 152 5.32 32.89 9.38
C GLU A 152 6.24 34.02 8.92
N ALA A 153 7.53 33.98 9.29
CA ALA A 153 8.52 34.96 8.87
C ALA A 153 9.03 34.74 7.43
N ASP A 154 8.88 33.54 6.86
CA ASP A 154 9.25 33.26 5.47
C ASP A 154 8.09 33.57 4.52
N HIS A 155 8.14 34.76 3.91
CA HIS A 155 7.14 35.21 2.94
C HIS A 155 7.10 34.39 1.64
N ASN A 156 8.08 33.50 1.39
CA ASN A 156 8.13 32.72 0.14
C ASN A 156 7.31 31.42 0.21
N THR A 157 6.99 30.94 1.40
CA THR A 157 6.20 29.72 1.62
C THR A 157 4.92 30.07 2.37
N PRO A 158 3.90 30.60 1.67
CA PRO A 158 2.62 30.89 2.31
C PRO A 158 1.95 29.60 2.80
N PRO A 159 1.11 29.70 3.84
CA PRO A 159 0.35 28.56 4.31
C PRO A 159 -0.66 28.09 3.26
N ASP A 160 -1.10 26.84 3.38
CA ASP A 160 -2.22 26.32 2.59
C ASP A 160 -3.55 27.00 2.95
N ASN A 161 -4.62 26.66 2.22
CA ASN A 161 -5.94 27.25 2.42
C ASN A 161 -6.51 27.05 3.84
N ASP A 162 -6.02 26.03 4.56
CA ASP A 162 -6.43 25.68 5.92
C ASP A 162 -5.44 26.20 6.99
N GLY A 163 -4.46 27.01 6.58
CA GLY A 163 -3.49 27.67 7.44
C GLY A 163 -2.25 26.84 7.80
N TRP A 164 -2.03 25.69 7.15
CA TRP A 164 -0.88 24.83 7.41
C TRP A 164 0.36 25.23 6.64
N PHE A 165 1.49 25.19 7.35
CA PHE A 165 2.83 25.27 6.79
C PHE A 165 3.43 23.87 6.67
N ASP A 166 4.03 23.58 5.51
CA ASP A 166 4.77 22.32 5.28
C ASP A 166 6.16 22.40 5.91
N VAL A 167 6.48 21.41 6.75
CA VAL A 167 7.77 21.28 7.45
C VAL A 167 8.70 20.40 6.63
N ASN A 168 9.85 20.93 6.19
CA ASN A 168 10.75 20.26 5.27
C ASN A 168 12.13 20.00 5.90
N LEU A 169 12.36 18.77 6.35
CA LEU A 169 13.59 18.34 7.03
C LEU A 169 14.91 18.57 6.28
N GLY A 170 14.88 18.69 4.95
CA GLY A 170 16.08 18.99 4.16
C GLY A 170 16.53 20.45 4.29
N LYS A 171 15.59 21.37 4.55
CA LYS A 171 15.83 22.80 4.74
C LYS A 171 15.88 23.17 6.23
N ASP A 172 15.13 22.44 7.06
CA ASP A 172 14.83 22.80 8.44
C ASP A 172 15.74 22.08 9.48
N GLN A 173 16.97 21.73 9.10
CA GLN A 173 17.93 21.08 10.02
C GLN A 173 18.53 22.02 11.07
N ASP A 174 18.15 23.30 11.06
CA ASP A 174 18.62 24.27 12.04
C ASP A 174 17.92 24.02 13.39
N PRO A 175 18.66 23.75 14.48
CA PRO A 175 18.11 23.63 15.82
C PRO A 175 17.25 24.84 16.26
N ALA A 176 17.44 26.01 15.64
CA ALA A 176 16.63 27.20 15.85
C ALA A 176 15.16 27.03 15.45
N VAL A 177 14.88 26.12 14.50
CA VAL A 177 13.53 25.84 14.02
C VAL A 177 12.69 25.17 15.09
N PHE A 178 13.23 24.45 16.08
CA PHE A 178 12.45 23.67 17.06
C PHE A 178 12.14 24.41 18.38
N VAL A 179 12.13 25.75 18.38
CA VAL A 179 12.09 26.57 19.61
C VAL A 179 10.80 27.37 19.73
N SER A 180 9.84 26.94 20.54
CA SER A 180 8.51 27.57 20.62
C SER A 180 8.41 28.94 21.31
N LEU A 181 9.52 29.52 21.81
CA LEU A 181 9.52 30.81 22.50
C LEU A 181 10.22 31.89 21.67
N ALA A 182 9.54 33.02 21.47
CA ALA A 182 10.09 34.21 20.86
C ALA A 182 10.34 35.29 21.92
N PHE A 183 11.60 35.73 22.07
CA PHE A 183 11.96 36.88 22.92
C PHE A 183 12.26 38.10 22.06
N THR A 184 11.77 39.27 22.48
CA THR A 184 12.11 40.56 21.86
C THR A 184 13.20 41.22 22.69
N PHE A 185 14.30 41.68 22.05
CA PHE A 185 15.47 42.28 22.72
C PHE A 185 15.57 43.80 22.50
N GLY A 186 15.99 44.52 23.55
CA GLY A 186 16.55 45.87 23.48
C GLY A 186 17.94 45.91 24.12
N TYR A 187 18.86 46.72 23.57
CA TYR A 187 20.24 46.83 24.06
C TYR A 187 20.68 48.30 24.19
N ASP A 188 21.28 48.65 25.33
CA ASP A 188 22.00 49.91 25.54
C ASP A 188 23.48 49.63 25.78
N THR A 189 24.34 50.16 24.90
CA THR A 189 25.78 49.85 24.81
C THR A 189 26.66 50.78 25.66
N THR A 190 26.10 51.73 26.38
CA THR A 190 26.87 52.92 26.81
C THR A 190 27.56 52.81 28.16
N THR A 191 27.26 51.83 29.03
CA THR A 191 27.59 51.95 30.47
C THR A 191 28.56 50.93 31.08
N GLY A 192 29.05 49.92 30.35
CA GLY A 192 30.01 48.95 30.91
C GLY A 192 29.46 48.11 32.10
N LEU A 193 28.14 48.07 32.27
CA LEU A 193 27.40 47.27 33.26
C LEU A 193 27.09 45.87 32.71
N PRO A 194 26.70 44.88 33.55
CA PRO A 194 26.26 43.56 33.09
C PRO A 194 25.19 43.70 32.00
N LEU A 195 25.27 42.85 30.97
CA LEU A 195 24.31 42.78 29.87
C LEU A 195 22.88 42.68 30.44
N ARG A 196 22.14 43.79 30.42
CA ARG A 196 20.70 43.79 30.72
C ARG A 196 19.97 43.47 29.43
N ALA A 197 19.44 42.26 29.36
CA ALA A 197 18.53 41.83 28.31
C ALA A 197 17.10 41.92 28.83
N GLU A 198 16.26 42.68 28.14
CA GLU A 198 14.81 42.65 28.38
C GLU A 198 14.20 41.67 27.38
N CYS A 199 13.34 40.78 27.88
CA CYS A 199 12.87 39.59 27.20
C CYS A 199 11.37 39.42 27.44
N SER A 200 10.57 39.38 26.38
CA SER A 200 9.13 39.06 26.47
C SER A 200 8.91 37.56 26.29
N LEU A 201 8.35 36.87 27.28
CA LEU A 201 7.96 35.46 27.15
C LEU A 201 6.51 35.36 26.64
N LYS A 202 6.25 34.49 25.65
CA LYS A 202 4.91 34.23 25.10
C LYS A 202 4.71 32.75 24.84
N THR A 203 3.49 32.25 25.00
CA THR A 203 3.12 30.87 24.66
C THR A 203 2.56 30.79 23.25
N ALA A 204 3.12 29.90 22.41
CA ALA A 204 2.58 29.59 21.09
C ALA A 204 1.70 28.33 21.15
N TYR A 205 0.43 28.47 20.77
CA TYR A 205 -0.50 27.35 20.62
C TYR A 205 -0.55 26.91 19.16
N VAL A 206 -0.23 25.64 18.92
CA VAL A 206 -0.11 25.08 17.57
C VAL A 206 -0.83 23.75 17.44
N GLU A 207 -1.29 23.48 16.23
CA GLU A 207 -1.71 22.17 15.78
C GLU A 207 -0.63 21.61 14.86
N VAL A 208 -0.35 20.32 15.02
CA VAL A 208 0.71 19.64 14.28
C VAL A 208 0.18 18.37 13.64
N GLU A 209 0.60 18.13 12.40
CA GLU A 209 0.49 16.83 11.77
C GLU A 209 1.82 16.10 11.99
N VAL A 210 1.78 14.89 12.55
CA VAL A 210 2.96 14.07 12.78
C VAL A 210 2.93 12.88 11.84
N SER A 211 3.98 12.76 11.03
CA SER A 211 4.18 11.64 10.12
C SER A 211 5.28 10.74 10.63
N CYS A 212 4.99 9.43 10.71
CA CYS A 212 5.90 8.42 11.21
C CYS A 212 6.06 7.31 10.18
N SER A 213 7.19 7.28 9.47
CA SER A 213 7.48 6.16 8.56
C SER A 213 7.79 4.87 9.33
N THR A 214 8.45 5.00 10.49
CA THR A 214 8.65 3.96 11.50
C THR A 214 8.39 4.54 12.88
N ALA A 215 8.29 3.67 13.91
CA ALA A 215 8.14 4.09 15.31
C ALA A 215 9.23 5.07 15.80
N LEU A 216 10.40 5.05 15.15
CA LEU A 216 11.60 5.79 15.56
C LEU A 216 11.95 6.92 14.58
N THR A 217 11.10 7.23 13.61
CA THR A 217 11.38 8.24 12.56
C THR A 217 10.22 9.22 12.40
N CYS A 218 9.64 9.60 13.52
CA CYS A 218 8.54 10.56 13.54
C CYS A 218 9.03 11.99 13.40
N LEU A 219 8.23 12.78 12.70
CA LEU A 219 8.49 14.19 12.48
C LEU A 219 7.17 14.94 12.34
N VAL A 220 7.20 16.23 12.64
CA VAL A 220 6.10 17.13 12.29
C VAL A 220 6.15 17.35 10.78
N SER A 221 5.13 16.91 10.05
CA SER A 221 5.00 17.13 8.59
C SER A 221 4.37 18.48 8.28
N LYS A 222 3.41 18.90 9.11
CA LYS A 222 2.72 20.20 8.97
C LYS A 222 2.50 20.86 10.32
N ILE A 223 2.49 22.18 10.33
CA ILE A 223 2.21 22.99 11.53
C ILE A 223 1.29 24.17 11.21
N ARG A 224 0.38 24.51 12.13
CA ARG A 224 -0.43 25.74 12.07
C ARG A 224 -0.74 26.29 13.46
N ARG A 225 -1.20 27.54 13.54
CA ARG A 225 -1.72 28.11 14.80
C ARG A 225 -2.98 27.35 15.21
N SER A 226 -3.15 27.09 16.50
CA SER A 226 -4.33 26.37 16.97
C SER A 226 -5.60 27.19 16.71
N GLN A 227 -6.64 26.51 16.25
CA GLN A 227 -7.98 27.07 16.04
C GLN A 227 -8.89 26.85 17.26
N LEU A 228 -8.42 26.08 18.24
CA LEU A 228 -9.15 25.80 19.47
C LEU A 228 -9.05 26.98 20.44
N PRO A 229 -10.06 27.19 21.31
CA PRO A 229 -9.99 28.19 22.36
C PRO A 229 -8.79 27.93 23.29
N HIS A 230 -7.93 28.93 23.45
CA HIS A 230 -6.77 28.88 24.31
C HIS A 230 -6.57 30.21 25.05
N PRO A 231 -5.85 30.22 26.18
CA PRO A 231 -5.47 31.45 26.87
C PRO A 231 -4.72 32.42 25.97
N HIS A 232 -4.70 33.71 26.34
CA HIS A 232 -3.98 34.72 25.58
C HIS A 232 -2.47 34.40 25.57
N PRO A 233 -1.76 34.50 24.43
CA PRO A 233 -0.34 34.13 24.32
C PRO A 233 0.61 34.83 25.30
N ASN A 234 0.24 36.02 25.79
CA ASN A 234 1.02 36.77 26.79
C ASN A 234 0.85 36.27 28.22
N ILE A 235 -0.07 35.33 28.48
CA ILE A 235 -0.28 34.72 29.80
C ILE A 235 0.29 33.32 29.74
N THR A 236 1.42 33.14 30.40
CA THR A 236 2.12 31.86 30.47
C THR A 236 1.86 31.19 31.82
N GLN A 237 2.13 29.89 31.91
CA GLN A 237 2.02 29.21 33.20
C GLN A 237 3.05 29.70 34.22
N LEU A 238 4.10 30.41 33.80
CA LEU A 238 5.09 31.02 34.69
C LEU A 238 4.54 32.25 35.41
N ASP A 239 3.45 32.83 34.90
CA ASP A 239 2.75 33.98 35.51
C ASP A 239 1.76 33.55 36.59
N VAL A 240 1.57 32.24 36.80
CA VAL A 240 0.64 31.69 37.80
C VAL A 240 1.36 31.51 39.14
N GLN A 241 0.64 31.68 40.25
CA GLN A 241 1.10 31.33 41.59
C GLN A 241 0.34 30.07 42.06
N THR A 242 1.02 28.93 42.14
CA THR A 242 0.41 27.65 42.58
C THR A 242 0.80 27.24 44.00
N GLY A 243 1.68 28.00 44.66
CA GLY A 243 2.17 27.73 46.02
C GLY A 243 2.61 29.01 46.75
N PRO A 244 3.55 28.93 47.71
CA PRO A 244 4.02 30.09 48.47
C PRO A 244 4.81 31.09 47.61
N SER A 245 5.29 30.66 46.43
CA SER A 245 6.04 31.46 45.46
C SER A 245 5.37 31.46 44.09
N TRP A 246 5.68 32.50 43.30
CA TRP A 246 5.33 32.56 41.88
C TRP A 246 6.08 31.49 41.09
N ASN A 247 5.42 30.90 40.08
CA ASN A 247 6.02 29.88 39.24
C ASN A 247 7.31 30.35 38.55
N TRP A 248 7.35 31.60 38.08
CA TRP A 248 8.57 32.21 37.55
C TRP A 248 9.73 32.18 38.54
N LEU A 249 9.49 32.51 39.82
CA LEU A 249 10.54 32.52 40.82
C LEU A 249 11.09 31.12 41.04
N THR A 250 10.21 30.13 41.27
CA THR A 250 10.61 28.72 41.44
C THR A 250 11.37 28.20 40.22
N PHE A 251 10.82 28.40 39.02
CA PHE A 251 11.41 27.98 37.76
C PHE A 251 12.79 28.60 37.52
N SER A 252 12.90 29.93 37.66
CA SER A 252 14.15 30.65 37.40
C SER A 252 15.23 30.29 38.41
N THR A 253 14.89 30.12 39.70
CA THR A 253 15.83 29.64 40.71
C THR A 253 16.31 28.22 40.40
N ALA A 254 15.39 27.33 40.01
CA ALA A 254 15.71 25.94 39.70
C ALA A 254 16.59 25.85 38.45
N LEU A 255 16.27 26.59 37.37
CA LEU A 255 17.05 26.66 36.14
C LEU A 255 18.47 27.17 36.39
N VAL A 256 18.64 28.24 37.15
CA VAL A 256 20.00 28.77 37.44
C VAL A 256 20.78 27.80 38.32
N SER A 257 20.10 27.10 39.24
CA SER A 257 20.73 26.09 40.10
C SER A 257 20.99 24.74 39.40
N SER A 258 20.43 24.52 38.20
CA SER A 258 20.51 23.22 37.51
C SER A 258 21.92 22.92 36.98
N VAL A 259 22.74 23.96 36.84
CA VAL A 259 24.14 23.89 36.47
C VAL A 259 24.98 24.43 37.63
N THR A 260 25.87 23.60 38.14
CA THR A 260 26.79 24.02 39.20
C THR A 260 28.10 24.53 38.57
N SER A 261 28.61 25.64 39.09
CA SER A 261 29.96 26.10 38.78
C SER A 261 30.56 26.76 40.03
N ARG A 262 31.88 26.96 40.00
CA ARG A 262 32.56 27.75 41.01
C ARG A 262 32.12 29.21 40.88
N SER A 263 31.96 29.90 42.01
CA SER A 263 31.66 31.34 42.01
C SER A 263 32.65 32.09 41.09
N ALA A 264 32.12 32.97 40.22
CA ALA A 264 32.85 33.72 39.20
C ALA A 264 33.46 32.90 38.04
N TYR A 265 32.99 31.67 37.80
CA TYR A 265 33.34 30.87 36.61
C TYR A 265 32.11 30.65 35.72
N PRO A 266 32.32 30.55 34.39
CA PRO A 266 31.23 30.21 33.47
C PRO A 266 30.65 28.83 33.80
N THR A 267 29.36 28.69 33.54
CA THR A 267 28.57 27.47 33.68
C THR A 267 28.36 26.81 32.31
N LEU A 268 27.79 25.61 32.32
CA LEU A 268 27.38 24.93 31.08
C LEU A 268 26.38 25.75 30.26
N LEU A 269 25.54 26.57 30.89
CA LEU A 269 24.62 27.49 30.21
C LEU A 269 25.38 28.53 29.39
N ASP A 270 26.43 29.12 29.96
CA ASP A 270 27.25 30.14 29.27
C ASP A 270 27.93 29.56 28.03
N PHE A 271 28.46 28.33 28.14
CA PHE A 271 29.07 27.64 27.02
C PHE A 271 28.05 27.19 25.97
N TYR A 272 26.85 26.77 26.35
CA TYR A 272 25.78 26.46 25.41
C TYR A 272 25.34 27.71 24.63
N ILE A 273 25.16 28.83 25.33
CA ILE A 273 24.80 30.11 24.73
C ILE A 273 25.87 30.57 23.74
N ALA A 274 27.15 30.28 23.97
CA ALA A 274 28.24 30.64 23.07
C ALA A 274 28.45 29.66 21.91
N ALA A 275 28.38 28.34 22.18
CA ALA A 275 28.65 27.28 21.22
C ALA A 275 27.80 26.02 21.53
N PRO A 276 26.54 25.94 21.07
CA PRO A 276 25.64 24.83 21.40
C PRO A 276 26.07 23.49 20.81
N GLU A 277 26.92 23.49 19.77
CA GLU A 277 27.46 22.26 19.17
C GLU A 277 28.48 21.57 20.09
N ASN A 278 29.19 22.34 20.92
CA ASN A 278 30.21 21.82 21.83
C ASN A 278 30.22 22.58 23.17
N PRO A 279 29.18 22.40 24.00
CA PRO A 279 29.03 23.13 25.25
C PRO A 279 29.98 22.63 26.36
N LEU A 280 30.73 21.56 26.11
CA LEU A 280 31.71 20.98 27.05
C LEU A 280 33.13 21.51 26.85
N LEU A 281 33.35 22.45 25.91
CA LEU A 281 34.66 23.08 25.72
C LEU A 281 35.06 23.83 27.00
N THR A 282 36.07 23.29 27.69
CA THR A 282 36.62 23.90 28.90
C THR A 282 37.65 24.97 28.53
N THR A 283 37.23 26.23 28.48
CA THR A 283 38.16 27.37 28.42
C THR A 283 38.23 28.10 29.76
N LYS A 284 39.42 28.58 30.12
CA LYS A 284 39.61 29.41 31.32
C LYS A 284 38.99 30.80 31.18
N ASP A 285 38.84 31.26 29.94
CA ASP A 285 38.25 32.56 29.61
C ASP A 285 36.74 32.46 29.56
N TRP A 286 36.07 33.53 30.02
CA TRP A 286 34.64 33.72 29.82
C TRP A 286 34.32 33.63 28.33
N PRO A 287 33.34 32.80 27.91
CA PRO A 287 32.94 32.75 26.53
C PRO A 287 32.48 34.15 26.12
N ARG A 288 33.21 34.78 25.20
CA ARG A 288 32.86 36.13 24.74
C ARG A 288 31.53 36.03 23.99
N LEU A 289 30.47 36.59 24.57
CA LEU A 289 29.16 36.75 23.92
C LEU A 289 29.26 37.77 22.78
N LYS A 290 29.95 37.43 21.70
CA LYS A 290 30.05 38.23 20.45
C LYS A 290 28.88 37.98 19.50
N GLN A 291 27.79 37.42 19.99
CA GLN A 291 26.70 36.95 19.14
C GLN A 291 25.63 38.02 18.93
N SER A 292 24.93 37.91 17.81
CA SER A 292 23.79 38.78 17.53
C SER A 292 22.68 38.58 18.57
N ALA A 293 21.87 39.62 18.81
CA ALA A 293 20.72 39.53 19.71
C ALA A 293 19.76 38.39 19.30
N HIS A 294 19.58 38.16 18.00
CA HIS A 294 18.76 37.07 17.48
C HIS A 294 19.33 35.69 17.84
N THR A 295 20.64 35.48 17.68
CA THR A 295 21.29 34.22 18.04
C THR A 295 21.22 33.94 19.54
N TYR A 296 21.43 34.97 20.36
CA TYR A 296 21.30 34.88 21.82
C TYR A 296 19.86 34.48 22.21
N THR A 297 18.86 35.15 21.61
CA THR A 297 17.43 34.87 21.81
C THR A 297 17.09 33.41 21.58
N VAL A 298 17.49 32.87 20.43
CA VAL A 298 17.18 31.50 20.03
C VAL A 298 17.81 30.51 21.00
N ARG A 299 19.07 30.71 21.36
CA ARG A 299 19.80 29.79 22.27
C ARG A 299 19.28 29.85 23.70
N LEU A 300 18.95 31.04 24.20
CA LEU A 300 18.30 31.18 25.50
C LEU A 300 16.90 30.52 25.50
N GLY A 301 16.14 30.70 24.41
CA GLY A 301 14.84 30.05 24.24
C GLY A 301 14.94 28.53 24.18
N GLN A 302 15.99 27.97 23.58
CA GLN A 302 16.26 26.53 23.62
C GLN A 302 16.43 26.03 25.05
N LEU A 303 17.23 26.74 25.86
CA LEU A 303 17.50 26.38 27.26
C LEU A 303 16.22 26.45 28.10
N ILE A 304 15.48 27.56 28.01
CA ILE A 304 14.23 27.75 28.75
C ILE A 304 13.19 26.71 28.36
N ASN A 305 12.98 26.46 27.06
CA ASN A 305 12.03 25.44 26.58
C ASN A 305 12.42 24.04 27.02
N THR A 306 13.70 23.71 26.94
CA THR A 306 14.18 22.38 27.32
C THR A 306 13.96 22.16 28.82
N TYR A 307 14.35 23.13 29.66
CA TYR A 307 14.14 23.03 31.10
C TYR A 307 12.65 22.97 31.46
N TRP A 308 11.83 23.81 30.81
CA TRP A 308 10.37 23.80 30.98
C TRP A 308 9.74 22.45 30.63
N THR A 309 10.20 21.82 29.54
CA THR A 309 9.73 20.48 29.15
C THR A 309 10.13 19.45 30.21
N CYS A 310 11.38 19.50 30.69
CA CYS A 310 11.86 18.64 31.77
C CYS A 310 11.10 18.83 33.09
N THR A 311 10.66 20.05 33.42
CA THR A 311 9.84 20.31 34.60
C THR A 311 8.40 19.89 34.45
N SER A 312 7.86 19.87 33.23
CA SER A 312 6.43 19.63 32.99
C SER A 312 6.04 18.17 33.14
N ALA A 313 6.87 17.24 32.65
CA ALA A 313 6.57 15.82 32.68
C ALA A 313 7.84 14.94 32.54
N PRO A 314 8.76 14.95 33.53
CA PRO A 314 10.07 14.27 33.43
C PRO A 314 9.95 12.76 33.20
N TYR A 315 8.91 12.14 33.76
CA TYR A 315 8.60 10.74 33.55
C TYR A 315 8.05 10.47 32.16
N ALA A 316 7.11 11.26 31.66
CA ALA A 316 6.57 11.09 30.31
C ALA A 316 7.65 11.26 29.24
N MET A 317 8.59 12.19 29.45
CA MET A 317 9.75 12.40 28.58
C MET A 317 10.61 11.15 28.43
N THR A 318 10.84 10.41 29.51
CA THR A 318 11.72 9.24 29.53
C THR A 318 11.01 7.90 29.34
N ALA A 319 9.70 7.86 29.59
CA ALA A 319 8.88 6.65 29.53
C ALA A 319 8.50 6.25 28.09
N GLY A 320 8.92 7.02 27.08
CA GLY A 320 8.71 6.68 25.67
C GLY A 320 7.24 6.78 25.26
N LEU A 321 6.68 7.99 25.30
CA LEU A 321 5.46 8.32 24.54
C LEU A 321 5.75 8.17 23.04
N THR A 322 5.71 6.92 22.56
CA THR A 322 5.89 6.59 21.16
C THR A 322 4.58 6.79 20.41
N PRO A 323 4.60 6.88 19.07
CA PRO A 323 3.38 6.88 18.26
C PRO A 323 2.50 5.65 18.47
N GLN A 324 3.03 4.57 19.04
CA GLN A 324 2.32 3.32 19.32
C GLN A 324 1.63 3.34 20.68
N THR A 325 2.19 4.07 21.66
CA THR A 325 1.71 4.10 23.05
C THR A 325 0.98 5.40 23.41
N SER A 326 1.13 6.45 22.60
CA SER A 326 0.51 7.77 22.81
C SER A 326 -0.97 7.84 22.47
N TYR A 327 -1.55 6.82 21.84
CA TYR A 327 -2.98 6.77 21.57
C TYR A 327 -3.66 5.68 22.39
N GLN A 328 -4.89 5.96 22.81
CA GLN A 328 -5.68 5.01 23.56
C GLN A 328 -6.38 4.04 22.61
N ASP A 329 -5.91 2.80 22.59
CA ASP A 329 -6.58 1.65 21.99
C ASP A 329 -7.21 0.81 23.11
N PRO A 330 -8.42 0.23 22.94
CA PRO A 330 -8.97 -0.75 23.87
C PRO A 330 -7.99 -1.85 24.33
N ASN A 331 -7.00 -2.20 23.50
CA ASN A 331 -6.01 -3.24 23.81
C ASN A 331 -4.68 -2.71 24.37
N THR A 332 -4.35 -1.44 24.19
CA THR A 332 -3.09 -0.83 24.63
C THR A 332 -3.37 0.56 25.21
N THR A 333 -3.72 0.61 26.48
CA THR A 333 -3.78 1.87 27.24
C THR A 333 -2.44 2.08 27.94
N PHE A 334 -1.66 3.06 27.49
CA PHE A 334 -0.53 3.54 28.27
C PHE A 334 -1.07 4.33 29.45
N THR A 335 -1.24 3.68 30.60
CA THR A 335 -1.66 4.34 31.83
C THR A 335 -0.42 4.59 32.69
N LEU A 336 -0.02 5.85 32.80
CA LEU A 336 0.89 6.26 33.88
C LEU A 336 0.05 6.32 35.16
N ASN A 337 0.19 5.30 36.02
CA ASN A 337 -0.52 5.21 37.31
C ASN A 337 0.15 6.08 38.39
N ASP A 338 0.50 7.32 38.04
CA ASP A 338 1.08 8.29 38.97
C ASP A 338 0.18 9.54 39.01
N PRO A 339 -0.44 9.85 40.17
CA PRO A 339 -1.34 10.99 40.31
C PRO A 339 -0.64 12.34 40.07
N ASP A 340 0.70 12.39 40.09
CA ASP A 340 1.49 13.61 39.89
C ASP A 340 1.89 13.84 38.43
N ILE A 341 1.55 12.93 37.51
CA ILE A 341 1.82 13.06 36.07
C ILE A 341 0.54 13.43 35.32
N ALA A 342 0.42 14.67 34.84
CA ALA A 342 -0.67 15.06 33.95
C ALA A 342 -0.31 14.83 32.48
N LEU A 343 -0.81 13.72 31.92
CA LEU A 343 -1.02 13.62 30.49
C LEU A 343 -2.34 14.31 30.15
N TRP A 344 -2.33 15.23 29.20
CA TRP A 344 -3.57 15.81 28.68
C TRP A 344 -4.03 15.06 27.45
N ARG A 345 -5.34 14.98 27.30
CA ARG A 345 -5.99 14.31 26.19
C ARG A 345 -6.37 15.33 25.14
N THR A 346 -6.10 15.00 23.88
CA THR A 346 -6.61 15.74 22.74
C THR A 346 -7.24 14.79 21.74
N SER A 347 -8.30 15.23 21.07
CA SER A 347 -8.91 14.51 19.96
C SER A 347 -8.16 14.84 18.66
N GLY A 348 -7.72 13.81 17.94
CA GLY A 348 -7.09 13.97 16.64
C GLY A 348 -7.55 12.93 15.64
N THR A 349 -6.93 12.96 14.46
CA THR A 349 -7.22 12.03 13.38
C THR A 349 -5.97 11.21 13.08
N ARG A 350 -6.13 9.88 12.98
CA ARG A 350 -5.04 8.96 12.67
C ARG A 350 -5.22 8.37 11.28
N ASN A 351 -4.18 8.51 10.44
CA ASN A 351 -4.10 7.92 9.12
C ASN A 351 -3.17 6.71 9.16
N ARG A 352 -3.69 5.50 8.97
CA ARG A 352 -2.91 4.25 8.95
C ARG A 352 -2.93 3.62 7.58
N ALA A 353 -1.74 3.41 6.99
CA ALA A 353 -1.57 2.57 5.82
C ALA A 353 -1.85 1.10 6.20
N VAL A 354 -2.86 0.50 5.57
CA VAL A 354 -3.18 -0.93 5.73
C VAL A 354 -3.07 -1.62 4.38
N GLU A 355 -2.49 -2.82 4.41
CA GLU A 355 -2.45 -3.69 3.24
C GLU A 355 -3.82 -4.32 3.03
N ILE A 356 -4.37 -4.16 1.82
CA ILE A 356 -5.63 -4.76 1.41
C ILE A 356 -5.43 -5.58 0.14
N MET A 357 -6.17 -6.69 0.04
CA MET A 357 -6.23 -7.45 -1.20
C MET A 357 -7.16 -6.74 -2.19
N GLN A 358 -6.61 -6.26 -3.30
CA GLN A 358 -7.35 -5.56 -4.34
C GLN A 358 -7.66 -6.53 -5.49
N ALA A 359 -8.94 -6.60 -5.87
CA ALA A 359 -9.38 -7.42 -7.00
C ALA A 359 -9.36 -6.61 -8.30
N HIS A 360 -8.64 -7.08 -9.30
CA HIS A 360 -8.63 -6.47 -10.63
C HIS A 360 -9.86 -6.93 -11.43
N LYS A 361 -10.86 -6.06 -11.52
CA LYS A 361 -12.15 -6.33 -12.21
C LYS A 361 -11.98 -7.00 -13.59
N PRO A 362 -11.10 -6.54 -14.50
CA PRO A 362 -10.98 -7.15 -15.83
C PRO A 362 -10.54 -8.62 -15.78
N TRP A 363 -9.56 -8.96 -14.94
CA TRP A 363 -9.05 -10.32 -14.80
C TRP A 363 -10.10 -11.24 -14.15
N VAL A 364 -10.79 -10.75 -13.12
CA VAL A 364 -11.91 -11.49 -12.51
C VAL A 364 -13.00 -11.76 -13.54
N THR A 365 -13.42 -10.76 -14.31
CA THR A 365 -14.44 -10.94 -15.36
C THR A 365 -14.01 -11.92 -16.44
N ALA A 366 -12.75 -11.86 -16.89
CA ALA A 366 -12.21 -12.78 -17.89
C ALA A 366 -12.20 -14.23 -17.38
N LEU A 367 -11.81 -14.43 -16.11
CA LEU A 367 -11.84 -15.75 -15.47
C LEU A 367 -13.27 -16.27 -15.32
N CYS A 368 -14.23 -15.42 -14.92
CA CYS A 368 -15.65 -15.79 -14.85
C CYS A 368 -16.18 -16.25 -16.22
N ILE A 369 -15.90 -15.49 -17.29
CA ILE A 369 -16.33 -15.83 -18.66
C ILE A 369 -15.72 -17.18 -19.09
N ALA A 370 -14.42 -17.37 -18.88
CA ALA A 370 -13.73 -18.60 -19.27
C ALA A 370 -14.26 -19.83 -18.50
N SER A 371 -14.54 -19.68 -17.20
CA SER A 371 -15.14 -20.73 -16.37
C SER A 371 -16.57 -21.09 -16.80
N VAL A 372 -17.42 -20.11 -17.12
CA VAL A 372 -18.77 -20.36 -17.62
C VAL A 372 -18.73 -21.14 -18.94
N ILE A 373 -17.84 -20.76 -19.86
CA ILE A 373 -17.67 -21.45 -21.13
C ILE A 373 -17.18 -22.89 -20.91
N LEU A 374 -16.28 -23.12 -19.95
CA LEU A 374 -15.83 -24.47 -19.60
C LEU A 374 -16.96 -25.33 -19.03
N ILE A 375 -17.78 -24.78 -18.14
CA ILE A 375 -18.95 -25.48 -17.60
C ILE A 375 -19.87 -25.88 -18.76
N ILE A 376 -20.19 -24.96 -19.67
CA ILE A 376 -21.01 -25.26 -20.85
C ILE A 376 -20.37 -26.36 -21.70
N ALA A 377 -19.08 -26.22 -22.04
CA ALA A 377 -18.35 -27.21 -22.84
C ALA A 377 -18.33 -28.60 -22.17
N SER A 378 -18.23 -28.68 -20.85
CA SER A 378 -18.25 -29.94 -20.10
C SER A 378 -19.59 -30.70 -20.22
N THR A 379 -20.69 -29.98 -20.43
CA THR A 379 -22.02 -30.58 -20.61
C THR A 379 -22.26 -31.09 -22.03
N VAL A 380 -21.46 -30.67 -23.01
CA VAL A 380 -21.64 -31.06 -24.42
C VAL A 380 -21.47 -32.56 -24.64
N PRO A 381 -20.40 -33.24 -24.19
CA PRO A 381 -20.26 -34.69 -24.38
C PRO A 381 -21.41 -35.54 -23.86
N PRO A 382 -21.89 -35.38 -22.60
CA PRO A 382 -23.01 -36.19 -22.11
C PRO A 382 -24.32 -35.86 -22.85
N VAL A 383 -24.60 -34.58 -23.14
CA VAL A 383 -25.81 -34.21 -23.91
C VAL A 383 -25.78 -34.82 -25.30
N VAL A 384 -24.64 -34.76 -25.98
CA VAL A 384 -24.49 -35.36 -27.30
C VAL A 384 -24.68 -36.87 -27.24
N ARG A 385 -23.99 -37.56 -26.32
CA ARG A 385 -24.07 -39.03 -26.19
C ARG A 385 -25.45 -39.54 -25.79
N CYS A 386 -26.13 -38.86 -24.87
CA CYS A 386 -27.43 -39.32 -24.36
C CYS A 386 -28.57 -39.03 -25.33
N PHE A 387 -28.58 -37.83 -25.95
CA PHE A 387 -29.75 -37.33 -26.66
C PHE A 387 -29.57 -37.19 -28.18
N LEU A 388 -28.35 -36.97 -28.67
CA LEU A 388 -28.13 -36.53 -30.06
C LEU A 388 -27.44 -37.57 -30.95
N ALA A 389 -26.42 -38.27 -30.45
CA ALA A 389 -25.66 -39.28 -31.17
C ALA A 389 -26.32 -40.65 -31.05
N ARG A 390 -26.29 -41.42 -32.16
CA ARG A 390 -26.88 -42.76 -32.25
C ARG A 390 -25.88 -43.84 -32.65
N GLY A 391 -24.73 -43.45 -33.19
CA GLY A 391 -23.64 -44.34 -33.59
C GLY A 391 -22.60 -44.54 -32.48
N PRO A 392 -21.67 -45.49 -32.71
CA PRO A 392 -20.56 -45.76 -31.80
C PRO A 392 -19.56 -44.59 -31.75
N ASP A 393 -18.81 -44.49 -30.66
CA ASP A 393 -17.73 -43.50 -30.51
C ASP A 393 -16.54 -43.93 -31.39
N VAL A 394 -16.44 -43.35 -32.59
CA VAL A 394 -15.36 -43.67 -33.52
C VAL A 394 -14.25 -42.63 -33.40
N LEU A 395 -13.07 -43.08 -32.99
CA LEU A 395 -11.86 -42.26 -32.89
C LEU A 395 -11.32 -42.01 -34.32
N MET A 396 -11.86 -41.03 -35.05
CA MET A 396 -11.65 -40.96 -36.51
C MET A 396 -11.08 -39.64 -37.02
N ASN A 397 -9.95 -39.75 -37.73
CA ASN A 397 -9.42 -38.71 -38.60
C ASN A 397 -10.14 -38.80 -39.96
N VAL A 398 -11.28 -38.10 -40.06
CA VAL A 398 -12.31 -38.26 -41.10
C VAL A 398 -11.74 -38.10 -42.52
N SER A 399 -10.82 -37.16 -42.74
CA SER A 399 -10.25 -36.86 -44.06
C SER A 399 -9.31 -37.96 -44.58
N SER A 400 -8.53 -38.60 -43.71
CA SER A 400 -7.62 -39.69 -44.08
C SER A 400 -8.36 -40.99 -44.41
N LEU A 401 -9.45 -41.28 -43.68
CA LEU A 401 -10.17 -42.55 -43.77
C LEU A 401 -11.36 -42.51 -44.73
N ALA A 402 -12.04 -41.37 -44.87
CA ALA A 402 -13.18 -41.25 -45.79
C ALA A 402 -12.76 -41.26 -47.26
N THR A 403 -11.50 -40.91 -47.57
CA THR A 403 -11.11 -40.54 -48.94
C THR A 403 -10.04 -41.43 -49.57
N ARG A 404 -9.43 -42.37 -48.86
CA ARG A 404 -8.51 -43.37 -49.46
C ARG A 404 -9.28 -44.66 -49.71
N ASP A 405 -9.42 -45.03 -50.98
CA ASP A 405 -10.05 -46.29 -51.45
C ASP A 405 -11.41 -46.63 -50.83
N ASN A 406 -12.27 -45.61 -50.68
CA ASN A 406 -13.64 -45.80 -50.20
C ASN A 406 -14.62 -45.85 -51.38
N ALA A 407 -15.24 -47.02 -51.59
CA ALA A 407 -16.22 -47.25 -52.66
C ALA A 407 -17.47 -46.35 -52.56
N TYR A 408 -17.76 -45.81 -51.38
CA TYR A 408 -18.96 -45.00 -51.11
C TYR A 408 -18.73 -43.48 -51.21
N VAL A 409 -17.52 -43.05 -51.57
CA VAL A 409 -17.17 -41.63 -51.75
C VAL A 409 -16.73 -41.41 -53.18
N ALA A 410 -17.54 -40.67 -53.94
CA ALA A 410 -17.19 -40.25 -55.30
C ALA A 410 -16.07 -39.18 -55.25
N VAL A 411 -14.81 -39.61 -55.36
CA VAL A 411 -13.65 -38.72 -55.46
C VAL A 411 -13.36 -38.42 -56.94
N PRO A 412 -13.10 -37.17 -57.35
CA PRO A 412 -12.68 -36.86 -58.72
C PRO A 412 -11.41 -37.63 -59.10
N GLY A 413 -11.38 -38.25 -60.28
CA GLY A 413 -10.38 -39.24 -60.70
C GLY A 413 -8.93 -38.76 -60.89
N SER A 414 -8.53 -37.55 -60.47
CA SER A 414 -7.19 -37.00 -60.73
C SER A 414 -6.37 -36.62 -59.47
N GLY A 415 -6.65 -37.23 -58.31
CA GLY A 415 -6.21 -36.69 -57.01
C GLY A 415 -5.27 -37.54 -56.13
N THR A 416 -4.62 -38.59 -56.62
CA THR A 416 -3.78 -39.47 -55.78
C THR A 416 -2.45 -38.84 -55.32
N PHE A 417 -1.98 -37.77 -55.96
CA PHE A 417 -0.73 -37.06 -55.63
C PHE A 417 -0.93 -35.70 -54.90
N LEU A 418 -2.16 -35.30 -54.61
CA LEU A 418 -2.43 -34.00 -53.95
C LEU A 418 -1.99 -34.03 -52.48
N ASP A 419 -1.35 -32.94 -52.03
CA ASP A 419 -1.05 -32.74 -50.61
C ASP A 419 -2.35 -32.76 -49.79
N ALA A 420 -2.27 -33.16 -48.51
CA ALA A 420 -3.43 -33.28 -47.63
C ALA A 420 -4.22 -31.96 -47.54
N SER A 421 -3.52 -30.82 -47.56
CA SER A 421 -4.15 -29.50 -47.52
C SER A 421 -4.86 -29.11 -48.82
N GLU A 422 -4.34 -29.52 -49.98
CA GLU A 422 -4.95 -29.28 -51.29
C GLU A 422 -6.17 -30.17 -51.52
N ARG A 423 -6.09 -31.43 -51.07
CA ARG A 423 -7.22 -32.38 -51.13
C ARG A 423 -8.36 -31.97 -50.21
N ALA A 424 -8.07 -31.52 -48.99
CA ALA A 424 -9.08 -30.99 -48.06
C ALA A 424 -9.79 -29.76 -48.64
N ARG A 425 -9.08 -28.92 -49.40
CA ARG A 425 -9.67 -27.78 -50.13
C ARG A 425 -10.59 -28.25 -51.25
N LEU A 426 -10.16 -29.22 -52.06
CA LEU A 426 -10.94 -29.75 -53.18
C LEU A 426 -12.27 -30.39 -52.72
N LEU A 427 -12.23 -31.12 -51.61
CA LEU A 427 -13.38 -31.86 -51.08
C LEU A 427 -14.19 -31.07 -50.04
N ARG A 428 -13.83 -29.81 -49.77
CA ARG A 428 -14.40 -28.99 -48.70
C ARG A 428 -15.92 -28.93 -48.69
N ASP A 429 -16.54 -28.76 -49.86
CA ASP A 429 -17.98 -28.60 -50.00
C ASP A 429 -18.73 -29.93 -50.17
N CYS A 430 -18.01 -31.04 -50.32
CA CYS A 430 -18.59 -32.37 -50.36
C CYS A 430 -19.23 -32.70 -49.01
N ARG A 431 -20.47 -33.18 -49.05
CA ARG A 431 -21.21 -33.58 -47.85
C ARG A 431 -21.09 -35.08 -47.65
N VAL A 432 -20.52 -35.46 -46.50
CA VAL A 432 -20.36 -36.86 -46.11
C VAL A 432 -21.12 -37.16 -44.84
N ARG A 433 -21.56 -38.41 -44.72
CA ARG A 433 -22.25 -38.95 -43.55
C ARG A 433 -21.60 -40.25 -43.13
N PHE A 434 -21.45 -40.45 -41.81
CA PHE A 434 -21.24 -41.77 -41.22
C PHE A 434 -22.59 -42.42 -40.95
N GLY A 435 -22.86 -43.53 -41.61
CA GLY A 435 -24.18 -44.14 -41.60
C GLY A 435 -24.19 -45.59 -42.04
N ASP A 436 -25.39 -46.12 -42.17
CA ASP A 436 -25.68 -47.49 -42.55
C ASP A 436 -25.88 -47.55 -44.08
N ALA A 437 -25.06 -48.35 -44.76
CA ALA A 437 -25.38 -48.83 -46.10
C ALA A 437 -26.26 -50.07 -45.94
N GLU A 438 -27.57 -49.94 -46.15
CA GLU A 438 -28.53 -51.06 -46.03
C GLU A 438 -28.25 -52.10 -47.12
N ASP A 439 -27.35 -53.05 -46.85
CA ASP A 439 -27.30 -54.35 -47.54
C ASP A 439 -28.34 -55.26 -46.88
N GLY A 440 -29.22 -55.90 -47.67
CA GLY A 440 -30.47 -56.55 -47.23
C GLY A 440 -30.41 -57.69 -46.19
N ASP A 441 -29.26 -57.98 -45.59
CA ASP A 441 -29.11 -58.92 -44.49
C ASP A 441 -29.31 -58.20 -43.15
N GLY A 442 -29.95 -58.82 -42.15
CA GLY A 442 -30.38 -58.19 -40.88
C GLY A 442 -29.31 -57.49 -40.02
N VAL A 443 -28.06 -57.41 -40.48
CA VAL A 443 -26.91 -56.73 -39.86
C VAL A 443 -26.48 -55.55 -40.75
N GLY A 444 -26.49 -54.32 -40.22
CA GLY A 444 -26.12 -53.12 -40.99
C GLY A 444 -24.61 -52.98 -41.19
N LYS A 445 -24.18 -52.24 -42.21
CA LYS A 445 -22.75 -51.99 -42.49
C LYS A 445 -22.42 -50.51 -42.32
N LEU A 446 -21.51 -50.19 -41.40
CA LEU A 446 -21.14 -48.80 -41.13
C LEU A 446 -20.14 -48.30 -42.17
N VAL A 447 -20.55 -47.31 -42.94
CA VAL A 447 -19.73 -46.70 -43.99
C VAL A 447 -19.72 -45.19 -43.89
N ILE A 448 -18.68 -44.59 -44.47
CA ILE A 448 -18.64 -43.16 -44.75
C ILE A 448 -18.97 -43.00 -46.22
N GLY A 449 -19.94 -42.17 -46.57
CA GLY A 449 -20.15 -41.87 -47.98
C GLY A 449 -20.82 -40.54 -48.23
N THR A 450 -20.85 -40.19 -49.52
CA THR A 450 -21.38 -38.92 -50.01
C THR A 450 -22.89 -38.93 -50.04
N LEU A 451 -23.50 -37.85 -49.56
CA LEU A 451 -24.96 -37.70 -49.56
C LEU A 451 -25.58 -37.59 -50.97
N ASP A 452 -24.77 -37.26 -51.97
CA ASP A 452 -25.19 -37.12 -53.38
C ASP A 452 -24.99 -38.43 -54.18
N GLY A 453 -24.49 -39.49 -53.54
CA GLY A 453 -24.13 -40.77 -54.18
C GLY A 453 -24.96 -41.95 -53.64
N ALA A 454 -24.35 -42.77 -52.78
CA ALA A 454 -25.00 -43.96 -52.20
C ALA A 454 -26.04 -43.60 -51.13
N ASP A 455 -27.10 -44.41 -51.02
CA ASP A 455 -28.23 -44.19 -50.12
C ASP A 455 -27.86 -44.53 -48.66
N ILE A 456 -27.15 -43.61 -47.99
CA ILE A 456 -26.61 -43.81 -46.64
C ILE A 456 -27.58 -43.28 -45.59
N VAL A 457 -28.19 -44.21 -44.86
CA VAL A 457 -29.18 -43.94 -43.82
C VAL A 457 -28.49 -43.65 -42.49
N ARG A 458 -29.15 -42.89 -41.61
CA ARG A 458 -28.63 -42.65 -40.25
C ARG A 458 -28.60 -43.93 -39.43
N VAL A 459 -27.56 -44.07 -38.61
CA VAL A 459 -27.41 -45.17 -37.66
C VAL A 459 -28.62 -45.24 -36.71
N ARG A 460 -29.16 -46.45 -36.54
CA ARG A 460 -30.29 -46.76 -35.65
C ARG A 460 -29.76 -47.28 -34.32
N LYS A 461 -30.22 -46.67 -33.23
CA LYS A 461 -29.84 -47.08 -31.87
C LYS A 461 -30.35 -48.51 -31.62
N ARG A 462 -29.48 -49.42 -31.16
CA ARG A 462 -29.76 -50.85 -30.88
C ARG A 462 -29.88 -51.80 -32.10
N ARG A 463 -29.49 -51.40 -33.32
CA ARG A 463 -29.25 -52.33 -34.44
C ARG A 463 -27.82 -52.87 -34.37
N MET A 464 -27.59 -54.13 -34.75
CA MET A 464 -26.23 -54.69 -34.86
C MET A 464 -25.57 -54.24 -36.16
N TYR A 465 -24.29 -53.87 -36.07
CA TYR A 465 -23.47 -53.37 -37.15
C TYR A 465 -22.15 -54.13 -37.21
N VAL A 466 -21.61 -54.34 -38.41
CA VAL A 466 -20.29 -54.96 -38.66
C VAL A 466 -19.33 -53.97 -39.29
#